data_AF-A0A482TEA6-F1
#
_entry.id   AF-A0A482TEA6-F1
#
_cell.length_a   1.000
_cell.length_b   1.000
_cell.length_c   1.000
_cell.angle_alpha   90.00
_cell.angle_beta   90.00
_cell.angle_gamma   90.00
#
_symmetry.space_group_name_H-M   'P 1'
#
loop_
_entity.id
_entity.type
_entity.pdbx_description
1 polymer ?
#
loop_
_entity_poly.entity_id
_entity_poly.type
_entity_poly.pdbx_seq_one_letter_code
_entity_poly.pdbx_strand_id
1 'polypeptide(L)'
;MSDATDCHDYPSDERYATLRGRYLSKTTDLRLKEATAVAWSELGYSRRAIAREMEIGESTVKGYHEKAMALYGLELLEAHVPDAEQIDYDRIDAEYVTQLSGRRKQAWIDAFDSHRGRLPQEWVSEVAPDR
;
A
#
# COMPACT_ATOMS: atom_id res chain seq x y z
N MET A 1 21.17 28.03 31.03
CA MET A 1 21.09 28.30 29.58
C MET A 1 21.29 27.00 28.87
N SER A 2 20.41 26.73 27.89
CA SER A 2 20.35 25.55 27.01
C SER A 2 19.81 24.28 27.64
N ASP A 3 18.54 23.96 27.36
CA ASP A 3 18.30 22.94 26.36
C ASP A 3 16.97 23.24 25.66
N ALA A 4 17.04 23.66 24.41
CA ALA A 4 15.88 23.78 23.55
C ALA A 4 15.54 22.36 23.14
N THR A 5 14.54 21.77 23.80
CA THR A 5 13.89 20.57 23.30
C THR A 5 13.42 20.88 21.89
N ASP A 6 14.17 20.34 20.92
CA ASP A 6 13.85 20.38 19.51
C ASP A 6 12.47 19.74 19.36
N CYS A 7 11.46 20.58 19.21
CA CYS A 7 10.08 20.17 19.02
C CYS A 7 10.00 19.74 17.56
N HIS A 8 10.47 18.52 17.28
CA HIS A 8 10.35 17.91 15.96
C HIS A 8 8.86 17.78 15.66
N ASP A 9 8.34 18.74 14.90
CA ASP A 9 6.94 18.93 14.55
C ASP A 9 6.55 17.86 13.51
N TYR A 10 6.56 16.59 13.93
CA TYR A 10 6.07 15.49 13.12
C TYR A 10 4.60 15.78 12.80
N PRO A 11 4.19 15.77 11.51
CA PRO A 11 2.78 15.86 11.19
C PRO A 11 2.04 14.71 11.89
N SER A 12 0.85 14.97 12.41
CA SER A 12 0.02 13.91 12.99
C SER A 12 -0.15 12.76 11.99
N ASP A 13 -0.27 11.53 12.47
CA ASP A 13 -0.44 10.34 11.63
C ASP A 13 -1.60 10.50 10.62
N GLU A 14 -2.69 11.14 11.04
CA GLU A 14 -3.82 11.48 10.16
C GLU A 14 -3.41 12.44 9.03
N ARG A 15 -2.63 13.48 9.37
CA ARG A 15 -2.14 14.45 8.40
C ARG A 15 -1.16 13.78 7.43
N TYR A 16 -0.25 12.92 7.92
CA TYR A 16 0.63 12.12 7.08
C TYR A 16 -0.20 11.24 6.13
N ALA A 17 -1.09 10.40 6.66
CA ALA A 17 -1.88 9.45 5.87
C ALA A 17 -2.75 10.16 4.82
N THR A 18 -3.26 11.35 5.14
CA THR A 18 -4.01 12.19 4.20
C THR A 18 -3.13 12.72 3.07
N LEU A 19 -1.97 13.30 3.38
CA LEU A 19 -1.08 13.86 2.38
C LEU A 19 -0.47 12.78 1.50
N ARG A 20 0.02 11.70 2.12
CA ARG A 20 0.58 10.55 1.44
C ARG A 20 -0.46 9.80 0.60
N GLY A 21 -1.67 9.61 1.12
CA GLY A 21 -2.76 9.02 0.34
C GLY A 21 -3.14 9.86 -0.89
N ARG A 22 -3.13 11.20 -0.77
CA ARG A 22 -3.34 12.09 -1.94
C ARG A 22 -2.21 11.97 -2.95
N TYR A 23 -0.97 11.91 -2.49
CA TYR A 23 0.20 11.71 -3.36
C TYR A 23 0.07 10.41 -4.14
N LEU A 24 -0.09 9.28 -3.43
CA LEU A 24 -0.25 7.96 -4.02
C LEU A 24 -1.43 7.91 -5.00
N SER A 25 -2.56 8.54 -4.69
CA SER A 25 -3.71 8.57 -5.62
C SER A 25 -3.47 9.33 -6.93
N LYS A 26 -2.42 10.16 -7.00
CA LYS A 26 -2.03 10.91 -8.21
C LYS A 26 -0.95 10.19 -9.01
N THR A 27 -0.06 9.47 -8.32
CA THR A 27 1.08 8.79 -8.95
C THR A 27 0.80 7.31 -9.25
N THR A 28 -0.30 6.77 -8.71
CA THR A 28 -0.75 5.40 -8.92
C THR A 28 -2.21 5.37 -9.41
N ASP A 29 -2.70 4.17 -9.74
CA ASP A 29 -4.09 3.90 -10.12
C ASP A 29 -5.00 3.62 -8.90
N LEU A 30 -4.48 3.83 -7.68
CA LEU A 30 -5.25 3.69 -6.47
C LEU A 30 -6.22 4.86 -6.33
N ARG A 31 -7.48 4.54 -6.01
CA ARG A 31 -8.44 5.55 -5.59
C ARG A 31 -7.97 6.17 -4.28
N LEU A 32 -8.34 7.43 -4.01
CA LEU A 32 -7.94 8.12 -2.79
C LEU A 32 -8.16 7.30 -1.51
N LYS A 33 -9.30 6.61 -1.37
CA LYS A 33 -9.56 5.74 -0.20
C LYS A 33 -8.64 4.52 -0.13
N GLU A 34 -8.29 3.92 -1.27
CA GLU A 34 -7.35 2.80 -1.34
C GLU A 34 -5.95 3.30 -0.94
N ALA A 35 -5.51 4.40 -1.54
CA ALA A 35 -4.23 5.04 -1.28
C ALA A 35 -4.06 5.52 0.17
N THR A 36 -5.11 6.07 0.79
CA THR A 36 -5.07 6.46 2.21
C THR A 36 -4.95 5.24 3.13
N ALA A 37 -5.61 4.12 2.82
CA ALA A 37 -5.47 2.88 3.59
C ALA A 37 -4.05 2.30 3.51
N VAL A 38 -3.38 2.46 2.36
CA VAL A 38 -1.97 2.12 2.19
C VAL A 38 -1.09 3.03 3.04
N ALA A 39 -1.31 4.35 2.98
CA ALA A 39 -0.53 5.31 3.75
C ALA A 39 -0.58 5.06 5.28
N TRP A 40 -1.73 4.60 5.80
CA TRP A 40 -1.79 4.17 7.20
C TRP A 40 -1.00 2.89 7.47
N SER A 41 -0.92 1.96 6.52
CA SER A 41 -0.06 0.77 6.64
C SER A 41 1.42 1.12 6.64
N GLU A 42 1.84 2.14 5.87
CA GLU A 42 3.21 2.66 5.93
C GLU A 42 3.55 3.17 7.35
N LEU A 43 2.57 3.66 8.13
CA LEU A 43 2.75 4.02 9.54
C LEU A 43 2.73 2.82 10.50
N GLY A 44 2.64 1.59 9.99
CA GLY A 44 2.60 0.37 10.80
C GLY A 44 1.23 0.03 11.41
N TYR A 45 0.15 0.71 10.97
CA TYR A 45 -1.18 0.42 11.50
C TYR A 45 -1.70 -0.93 11.00
N SER A 46 -2.30 -1.70 11.90
CA SER A 46 -3.03 -2.92 11.54
C SER A 46 -4.32 -2.60 10.79
N ARG A 47 -4.84 -3.54 9.97
CA ARG A 47 -6.10 -3.36 9.22
C ARG A 47 -7.28 -2.96 10.11
N ARG A 48 -7.37 -3.52 11.31
CA ARG A 48 -8.39 -3.16 12.30
C ARG A 48 -8.25 -1.71 12.79
N ALA A 49 -7.02 -1.25 13.03
CA ALA A 49 -6.76 0.14 13.41
C ALA A 49 -7.10 1.08 12.25
N ILE A 50 -6.65 0.77 11.03
CA ILE A 50 -6.97 1.53 9.80
C ILE A 50 -8.49 1.64 9.60
N ALA A 51 -9.20 0.53 9.76
CA ALA A 51 -10.66 0.47 9.64
C ALA A 51 -11.34 1.44 10.61
N ARG A 52 -10.82 1.55 11.84
CA ARG A 52 -11.29 2.52 12.84
C ARG A 52 -10.95 3.95 12.44
N GLU A 53 -9.70 4.26 12.08
CA GLU A 53 -9.28 5.61 11.70
C GLU A 53 -10.01 6.13 10.44
N MET A 54 -10.39 5.22 9.54
CA MET A 54 -11.09 5.54 8.30
C MET A 54 -12.61 5.35 8.35
N GLU A 55 -13.16 4.92 9.49
CA GLU A 55 -14.59 4.63 9.70
C GLU A 55 -15.20 3.67 8.63
N ILE A 56 -14.47 2.59 8.30
CA ILE A 56 -14.89 1.56 7.33
C ILE A 56 -14.71 0.15 7.91
N GLY A 57 -15.22 -0.87 7.20
CA GLY A 57 -15.05 -2.27 7.63
C GLY A 57 -13.63 -2.80 7.39
N GLU A 58 -13.13 -3.65 8.28
CA GLU A 58 -11.81 -4.31 8.14
C GLU A 58 -11.69 -5.13 6.84
N SER A 59 -12.79 -5.75 6.39
CA SER A 59 -12.86 -6.44 5.10
C SER A 59 -12.68 -5.49 3.91
N THR A 60 -13.10 -4.23 4.04
CA THR A 60 -12.91 -3.19 3.02
C THR A 60 -11.43 -2.80 2.95
N VAL A 61 -10.80 -2.58 4.11
CA VAL A 61 -9.34 -2.30 4.18
C VAL A 61 -8.55 -3.47 3.57
N LYS A 62 -8.90 -4.71 3.92
CA LYS A 62 -8.30 -5.90 3.32
C LYS A 62 -8.42 -5.90 1.79
N GLY A 63 -9.60 -5.59 1.25
CA GLY A 63 -9.81 -5.50 -0.19
C GLY A 63 -8.98 -4.39 -0.86
N TYR A 64 -8.82 -3.23 -0.21
CA TYR A 64 -7.94 -2.16 -0.71
C TYR A 64 -6.48 -2.59 -0.73
N HIS A 65 -6.00 -3.22 0.35
CA HIS A 65 -4.64 -3.75 0.45
C HIS A 65 -4.36 -4.82 -0.58
N GLU A 66 -5.26 -5.78 -0.79
CA GLU A 66 -5.08 -6.84 -1.78
C GLU A 66 -5.01 -6.29 -3.20
N LYS A 67 -5.88 -5.33 -3.56
CA LYS A 67 -5.80 -4.67 -4.86
C LYS A 67 -4.48 -3.92 -5.03
N ALA A 68 -4.03 -3.20 -3.99
CA ALA A 68 -2.76 -2.47 -4.05
C ALA A 68 -1.55 -3.43 -4.16
N MET A 69 -1.54 -4.53 -3.39
CA MET A 69 -0.52 -5.57 -3.47
C MET A 69 -0.46 -6.23 -4.85
N ALA A 70 -1.62 -6.47 -5.46
CA ALA A 70 -1.67 -7.05 -6.79
C ALA A 70 -0.99 -6.13 -7.82
N LEU A 71 -1.20 -4.81 -7.73
CA LEU A 71 -0.68 -3.83 -8.69
C LEU A 71 0.77 -3.42 -8.44
N TYR A 72 1.17 -3.21 -7.17
CA TYR A 72 2.41 -2.50 -6.80
C TYR A 72 3.32 -3.33 -5.90
N GLY A 73 2.97 -4.59 -5.63
CA GLY A 73 3.80 -5.49 -4.84
C GLY A 73 3.49 -5.45 -3.34
N LEU A 74 4.07 -6.42 -2.63
CA LEU A 74 3.84 -6.66 -1.21
C LEU A 74 4.48 -5.58 -0.32
N GLU A 75 5.57 -4.98 -0.80
CA GLU A 75 6.40 -4.01 -0.10
C GLU A 75 5.64 -2.72 0.21
N LEU A 76 4.63 -2.39 -0.60
CA LEU A 76 3.76 -1.23 -0.40
C LEU A 76 2.97 -1.27 0.93
N LEU A 77 2.87 -2.43 1.59
CA LEU A 77 2.24 -2.56 2.91
C LEU A 77 3.25 -2.70 4.05
N GLU A 78 4.55 -2.62 3.76
CA GLU A 78 5.58 -2.63 4.78
C GLU A 78 5.61 -1.26 5.48
N ALA A 79 5.91 -1.26 6.78
CA ALA A 79 5.99 -0.03 7.53
C ALA A 79 7.25 0.75 7.13
N HIS A 80 7.12 2.07 6.96
CA HIS A 80 8.19 2.98 6.63
C HIS A 80 8.38 4.02 7.73
N VAL A 81 9.60 4.56 7.80
CA VAL A 81 9.87 5.70 8.68
C VAL A 81 9.31 6.96 8.00
N PRO A 82 8.43 7.75 8.63
CA PRO A 82 7.74 8.88 7.99
C PRO A 82 8.66 9.98 7.42
N ASP A 83 9.89 10.06 7.93
CA ASP A 83 10.92 11.02 7.49
C ASP A 83 11.85 10.46 6.39
N ALA A 84 11.57 9.26 5.87
CA ALA A 84 12.25 8.75 4.70
C ALA A 84 11.82 9.52 3.43
N GLU A 85 12.66 9.49 2.39
CA GLU A 85 12.28 10.01 1.07
C GLU A 85 10.95 9.39 0.62
N GLN A 86 10.10 10.20 -0.03
CA GLN A 86 8.82 9.72 -0.54
C GLN A 86 9.07 8.60 -1.55
N ILE A 87 8.57 7.41 -1.22
CA ILE A 87 8.72 6.23 -2.09
C ILE A 87 7.68 6.33 -3.20
N ASP A 88 8.14 6.21 -4.44
CA ASP A 88 7.28 5.97 -5.59
C ASP A 88 7.11 4.48 -5.83
N TYR A 89 5.89 4.09 -6.19
CA TYR A 89 5.57 2.70 -6.49
C TYR A 89 5.21 2.58 -7.97
N ASP A 90 6.07 1.87 -8.70
CA ASP A 90 5.76 1.43 -10.04
C ASP A 90 4.88 0.18 -9.98
N ARG A 91 4.04 -0.01 -11.01
CA ARG A 91 3.34 -1.28 -11.15
C ARG A 91 4.38 -2.40 -11.28
N ILE A 92 4.13 -3.52 -10.63
CA ILE A 92 5.00 -4.69 -10.75
C ILE A 92 4.98 -5.22 -12.18
N ASP A 93 6.07 -5.84 -12.57
CA ASP A 93 6.25 -6.51 -13.84
C ASP A 93 6.41 -8.03 -13.65
N ALA A 94 6.60 -8.74 -14.76
CA ALA A 94 6.82 -10.19 -14.74
C ALA A 94 8.10 -10.55 -13.98
N GLU A 95 9.13 -9.70 -14.02
CA GLU A 95 10.39 -9.94 -13.31
C GLU A 95 10.14 -10.01 -11.79
N TYR A 96 9.44 -9.02 -11.23
CA TYR A 96 9.03 -9.03 -9.82
C TYR A 96 8.32 -10.34 -9.43
N VAL A 97 7.37 -10.80 -10.24
CA VAL A 97 6.62 -12.04 -9.98
C VAL A 97 7.52 -13.27 -9.98
N THR A 98 8.54 -13.32 -10.84
CA THR A 98 9.51 -14.43 -10.87
C THR A 98 10.45 -14.43 -9.67
N GLN A 99 10.73 -13.27 -9.09
CA GLN A 99 11.55 -13.13 -7.88
C GLN A 99 10.80 -13.52 -6.60
N LEU A 100 9.46 -13.48 -6.62
CA LEU A 100 8.65 -13.94 -5.49
C LEU A 100 8.81 -15.46 -5.27
N SER A 101 8.93 -15.86 -4.01
CA SER A 101 8.97 -17.26 -3.61
C SER A 101 8.18 -17.54 -2.34
N GLY A 102 7.84 -18.83 -2.14
CA GLY A 102 7.18 -19.33 -0.94
C GLY A 102 5.91 -18.57 -0.56
N ARG A 103 5.83 -18.14 0.71
CA ARG A 103 4.65 -17.46 1.26
C ARG A 103 4.36 -16.11 0.60
N ARG A 104 5.40 -15.36 0.20
CA ARG A 104 5.24 -14.07 -0.49
C ARG A 104 4.57 -14.28 -1.84
N LYS A 105 5.06 -15.24 -2.64
CA LYS A 105 4.43 -15.60 -3.92
C LYS A 105 2.97 -16.00 -3.74
N GLN A 106 2.66 -16.86 -2.76
CA GLN A 106 1.28 -17.27 -2.52
C GLN A 106 0.37 -16.09 -2.11
N ALA A 107 0.85 -15.21 -1.21
CA ALA A 107 0.08 -14.04 -0.80
C ALA A 107 -0.22 -13.10 -1.98
N TRP A 108 0.74 -12.92 -2.88
CA TRP A 108 0.53 -12.14 -4.10
C TRP A 108 -0.45 -12.82 -5.05
N ILE A 109 -0.34 -14.14 -5.28
CA ILE A 109 -1.29 -14.91 -6.11
C ILE A 109 -2.71 -14.78 -5.57
N ASP A 110 -2.91 -14.94 -4.25
CA ASP A 110 -4.23 -14.85 -3.62
C ASP A 110 -4.85 -13.45 -3.82
N ALA A 111 -4.03 -12.40 -3.68
CA ALA A 111 -4.43 -11.01 -3.91
C ALA A 111 -4.74 -10.74 -5.40
N PHE A 112 -3.88 -11.22 -6.30
CA PHE A 112 -4.05 -11.11 -7.74
C PHE A 112 -5.33 -11.81 -8.21
N ASP A 113 -5.55 -13.07 -7.84
CA ASP A 113 -6.73 -13.83 -8.26
C ASP A 113 -8.03 -13.23 -7.71
N SER A 114 -8.02 -12.74 -6.47
CA SER A 114 -9.19 -12.11 -5.84
C SER A 114 -9.64 -10.81 -6.54
N HIS A 115 -8.70 -10.12 -7.21
CA HIS A 115 -8.98 -8.83 -7.85
C HIS A 115 -8.79 -8.84 -9.37
N ARG A 116 -8.34 -9.94 -9.99
CA ARG A 116 -7.97 -10.04 -11.42
C ARG A 116 -8.98 -9.40 -12.37
N GLY A 117 -10.28 -9.62 -12.13
CA GLY A 117 -11.36 -9.07 -12.96
C GLY A 117 -11.55 -7.54 -12.86
N ARG A 118 -10.85 -6.89 -11.94
CA ARG A 118 -10.88 -5.43 -11.68
C ARG A 118 -9.55 -4.75 -11.98
N LEU A 119 -8.52 -5.51 -12.37
CA LEU A 119 -7.20 -4.99 -12.74
C LEU A 119 -7.17 -4.64 -14.24
N PRO A 120 -6.24 -3.78 -14.70
CA PRO A 120 -6.07 -3.50 -16.13
C PRO A 120 -5.75 -4.79 -16.89
N GLN A 121 -6.59 -5.18 -17.86
CA GLN A 121 -6.50 -6.52 -18.47
C GLN A 121 -5.26 -6.72 -19.34
N GLU A 122 -4.77 -5.66 -19.99
CA GLU A 122 -3.52 -5.71 -20.77
C GLU A 122 -2.34 -6.06 -19.87
N TRP A 123 -2.21 -5.39 -18.72
CA TRP A 123 -1.19 -5.67 -17.70
C TRP A 123 -1.36 -7.05 -17.05
N VAL A 124 -2.61 -7.50 -16.80
CA VAL A 124 -2.88 -8.85 -16.26
C VAL A 124 -2.27 -9.94 -17.14
N SER A 125 -2.30 -9.78 -18.48
CA SER A 125 -1.71 -10.74 -19.41
C SER A 125 -0.18 -10.78 -19.36
N GLU A 126 0.46 -9.69 -18.93
CA GLU A 126 1.92 -9.59 -18.83
C GLU A 126 2.45 -10.25 -17.56
N VAL A 127 1.73 -10.13 -16.44
CA VAL A 127 2.23 -10.56 -15.12
C VAL A 127 1.56 -11.81 -14.58
N ALA A 128 0.59 -12.38 -15.28
CA ALA A 128 -0.15 -13.55 -14.79
C ALA A 128 0.82 -14.68 -14.39
N PRO A 129 0.67 -15.27 -13.18
CA PRO A 129 1.54 -16.35 -12.75
C PRO A 129 1.35 -17.58 -13.65
N ASP A 130 2.46 -18.21 -14.02
CA ASP A 130 2.45 -19.57 -14.55
C ASP A 130 1.80 -20.49 -13.51
N ARG A 131 0.74 -21.21 -13.92
CA ARG A 131 0.00 -22.14 -13.07
C ARG A 131 0.65 -23.51 -13.02
#